data_AF-A0A7M2CBW6-F1
#
_entry.id   AF-A0A7M2CBW6-F1
#
_cell.length_a   1.000
_cell.length_b   1.000
_cell.length_c   1.000
_cell.angle_alpha   90.00
_cell.angle_beta   90.00
_cell.angle_gamma   90.00
#
_symmetry.space_group_name_H-M   'P 1'
#
loop_
_entity.id
_entity.type
_entity.pdbx_description
1 polymer ?
#
loop_
_entity_poly.entity_id
_entity_poly.type
_entity_poly.pdbx_seq_one_letter_code
_entity_poly.pdbx_strand_id
1 'polypeptide(L)'
;MSEEERARLLILEGRTGRSASEILVSAALYSENSDSLAERRAVAAELMAVRRYLAALSNNVNQLAKHANAKDEFPAEAKVVLGRVRAIAERVNETIYGLVRR
;
A
#
# COMPACT_ATOMS: atom_id res chain seq x y z
N MET A 1 -3.32 -25.05 -26.58
CA MET A 1 -2.21 -24.74 -25.66
C MET A 1 -1.10 -25.72 -25.95
N SER A 2 0.09 -25.25 -26.32
CA SER A 2 1.25 -26.10 -26.52
C SER A 2 1.79 -26.63 -25.18
N GLU A 3 2.62 -27.68 -25.22
CA GLU A 3 3.31 -28.19 -24.02
C GLU A 3 4.19 -27.11 -23.38
N GLU A 4 4.79 -26.23 -24.20
CA GLU A 4 5.59 -25.12 -23.71
C GLU A 4 4.73 -24.07 -22.98
N GLU A 5 3.56 -23.72 -23.54
CA GLU A 5 2.61 -22.81 -22.90
C GLU A 5 2.09 -23.39 -21.58
N ARG A 6 1.83 -24.70 -21.54
CA ARG A 6 1.38 -25.42 -20.34
C ARG A 6 2.47 -25.43 -19.26
N ALA A 7 3.72 -25.65 -19.63
CA ALA A 7 4.86 -25.60 -18.71
C ALA A 7 5.05 -24.19 -18.12
N ARG A 8 4.93 -23.14 -18.94
CA ARG A 8 4.95 -21.75 -18.47
C ARG A 8 3.81 -21.47 -17.49
N LEU A 9 2.61 -21.98 -17.78
CA LEU A 9 1.46 -21.81 -16.89
C LEU A 9 1.70 -22.43 -15.51
N LEU A 10 2.22 -23.66 -15.46
CA LEU A 10 2.54 -24.35 -14.21
C LEU A 10 3.55 -23.56 -13.34
N ILE A 11 4.56 -22.95 -13.97
CA ILE A 11 5.52 -22.09 -13.26
C ILE A 11 4.81 -20.86 -12.67
N LEU A 12 3.89 -20.24 -13.42
CA LEU A 12 3.12 -19.09 -12.95
C LEU A 12 2.17 -19.47 -11.80
N GLU A 13 1.51 -20.62 -11.87
CA GLU A 13 0.68 -21.12 -10.77
C GLU A 13 1.51 -21.26 -9.48
N GLY A 14 2.68 -21.90 -9.55
CA GLY A 14 3.57 -22.07 -8.40
C GLY A 14 4.09 -20.75 -7.82
N ARG A 15 4.40 -19.77 -8.67
CA ARG A 15 4.89 -18.45 -8.24
C ARG A 15 3.81 -17.56 -7.62
N THR A 16 2.58 -17.68 -8.10
CA THR A 16 1.50 -16.74 -7.75
C THR A 16 0.46 -17.32 -6.81
N GLY A 17 0.41 -18.65 -6.65
CA GLY A 17 -0.62 -19.38 -5.93
C GLY A 17 -2.00 -19.31 -6.59
N ARG A 18 -2.08 -18.88 -7.85
CA ARG A 18 -3.31 -18.71 -8.63
C ARG A 18 -3.51 -19.91 -9.54
N SER A 19 -4.76 -20.26 -9.81
CA SER A 19 -5.06 -21.34 -10.76
C SER A 19 -4.83 -20.93 -12.21
N ALA A 20 -4.55 -21.91 -13.06
CA ALA A 20 -4.43 -21.80 -14.51
C ALA A 20 -5.61 -21.03 -15.14
N SER A 21 -6.82 -21.40 -14.72
CA SER A 21 -8.07 -20.76 -15.17
C SER A 21 -8.10 -19.28 -14.79
N GLU A 22 -7.79 -18.95 -13.53
CA GLU A 22 -7.79 -17.57 -13.06
C GLU A 22 -6.74 -16.72 -13.79
N ILE A 23 -5.56 -17.27 -14.05
CA ILE A 23 -4.47 -16.60 -14.80
C ILE A 23 -4.91 -16.29 -16.22
N LEU A 24 -5.47 -17.27 -16.94
CA LEU A 24 -5.90 -17.12 -18.34
C LEU A 24 -7.10 -16.18 -18.48
N VAL A 25 -8.10 -16.32 -17.61
CA VAL A 25 -9.28 -15.43 -17.57
C VAL A 25 -8.85 -14.01 -17.25
N SER A 26 -7.95 -13.82 -16.29
CA SER A 26 -7.38 -12.50 -16.01
C SER A 26 -6.65 -11.96 -17.24
N ALA A 27 -5.73 -12.71 -17.84
CA ALA A 27 -5.00 -12.25 -19.01
C ALA A 27 -5.92 -11.86 -20.17
N ALA A 28 -6.99 -12.61 -20.40
CA ALA A 28 -7.99 -12.30 -21.42
C ALA A 28 -8.79 -11.01 -21.11
N LEU A 29 -9.34 -10.91 -19.89
CA LEU A 29 -10.16 -9.77 -19.47
C LEU A 29 -9.36 -8.47 -19.31
N TYR A 30 -8.08 -8.59 -18.97
CA TYR A 30 -7.17 -7.47 -18.74
C TYR A 30 -6.36 -7.09 -19.98
N SER A 31 -6.39 -7.89 -21.06
CA SER A 31 -5.63 -7.63 -22.29
C SER A 31 -6.01 -6.33 -23.02
N GLU A 32 -7.25 -5.85 -22.84
CA GLU A 32 -7.73 -4.65 -23.55
C GLU A 32 -7.84 -3.39 -22.67
N ASN A 33 -7.96 -3.47 -21.33
CA ASN A 33 -8.21 -2.25 -20.54
C ASN A 33 -8.14 -2.33 -19.00
N SER A 34 -7.38 -3.22 -18.35
CA SER A 34 -7.23 -3.04 -16.89
C SER A 34 -6.05 -3.74 -16.26
N ASP A 35 -5.44 -3.07 -15.29
CA ASP A 35 -4.46 -3.63 -14.37
C ASP A 35 -4.80 -5.07 -13.96
N SER A 36 -3.82 -5.95 -14.10
CA SER A 36 -3.90 -7.34 -13.67
C SER A 36 -4.28 -7.44 -12.19
N LEU A 37 -4.91 -8.54 -11.80
CA LEU A 37 -5.25 -8.79 -10.39
C LEU A 37 -4.03 -8.66 -9.44
N ALA A 38 -2.83 -8.99 -9.92
CA ALA A 38 -1.59 -8.84 -9.17
C ALA A 38 -1.27 -7.35 -8.91
N GLU A 39 -1.42 -6.49 -9.92
CA GLU A 39 -1.24 -5.04 -9.77
C GLU A 39 -2.28 -4.46 -8.81
N ARG A 40 -3.56 -4.84 -8.93
CA ARG A 40 -4.61 -4.40 -7.99
C ARG A 40 -4.30 -4.79 -6.54
N ARG A 41 -3.78 -6.00 -6.32
CA ARG A 41 -3.35 -6.46 -4.99
C ARG A 41 -2.16 -5.67 -4.47
N ALA A 42 -1.20 -5.31 -5.33
CA ALA A 42 -0.08 -4.46 -4.97
C ALA A 42 -0.56 -3.06 -4.55
N VAL A 43 -1.46 -2.44 -5.31
CA VAL A 43 -2.07 -1.14 -4.95
C VAL A 43 -2.82 -1.22 -3.62
N ALA A 44 -3.61 -2.28 -3.39
CA ALA A 44 -4.32 -2.47 -2.13
C ALA A 44 -3.37 -2.62 -0.93
N ALA A 45 -2.24 -3.31 -1.10
CA ALA A 45 -1.22 -3.45 -0.05
C ALA A 45 -0.58 -2.11 0.30
N GLU A 46 -0.26 -1.28 -0.70
CA GLU A 46 0.26 0.09 -0.50
C GLU A 46 -0.76 0.98 0.22
N LEU A 47 -2.03 0.95 -0.18
CA LEU A 47 -3.10 1.69 0.51
C LEU A 47 -3.28 1.24 1.97
N MET A 48 -3.17 -0.06 2.25
CA MET A 48 -3.19 -0.56 3.63
C MET A 48 -1.99 -0.07 4.44
N ALA A 49 -0.81 0.07 3.84
CA ALA A 49 0.35 0.67 4.49
C ALA A 49 0.10 2.14 4.83
N VAL A 50 -0.38 2.93 3.86
CA VAL A 50 -0.80 4.34 4.07
C VAL A 50 -1.80 4.45 5.23
N ARG A 51 -2.84 3.61 5.26
CA ARG A 51 -3.84 3.60 6.34
C ARG A 51 -3.22 3.36 7.72
N ARG A 52 -2.29 2.40 7.84
CA ARG A 52 -1.60 2.12 9.11
C ARG A 52 -0.77 3.32 9.57
N TYR A 53 -0.13 4.01 8.63
CA TYR A 53 0.66 5.20 8.96
C TYR A 53 -0.21 6.37 9.42
N LEU A 54 -1.35 6.62 8.77
CA LEU A 54 -2.31 7.63 9.21
C LEU A 54 -2.86 7.33 10.62
N ALA A 55 -3.12 6.07 10.94
CA ALA A 55 -3.57 5.70 12.29
C ALA A 55 -2.51 6.01 13.36
N ALA A 56 -1.23 5.72 13.08
CA ALA A 56 -0.12 6.05 13.98
C ALA A 56 0.02 7.58 14.18
N LEU A 57 -0.18 8.34 13.10
CA LEU A 57 -0.17 9.80 13.13
C LEU A 57 -1.27 10.36 14.05
N SER A 58 -2.51 9.92 13.88
CA SER A 58 -3.65 10.33 14.71
C SER A 58 -3.43 10.02 16.19
N ASN A 59 -2.84 8.86 16.50
CA ASN A 59 -2.51 8.50 17.88
C ASN A 59 -1.50 9.48 18.50
N ASN A 60 -0.45 9.85 17.76
CA ASN A 60 0.56 10.77 18.26
C ASN A 60 -0.02 12.17 18.48
N VAL A 61 -0.86 12.67 17.56
CA VAL A 61 -1.56 13.95 17.72
C VAL A 61 -2.46 13.93 18.97
N ASN A 62 -3.19 12.83 19.19
CA ASN A 62 -4.03 12.67 20.38
C ASN A 62 -3.22 12.65 21.68
N GLN A 63 -2.02 12.05 21.67
CA GLN A 63 -1.11 12.09 22.82
C GLN A 63 -0.61 13.51 23.11
N LEU A 64 -0.25 14.27 22.09
CA LEU A 64 0.16 15.67 22.25
C LEU A 64 -0.98 16.53 22.81
N ALA A 65 -2.19 16.38 22.28
CA ALA A 65 -3.36 17.11 22.76
C ALA A 65 -3.65 16.80 24.23
N LYS A 66 -3.61 15.51 24.64
CA LYS A 66 -3.80 15.12 26.04
C LYS A 66 -2.72 15.69 26.96
N HIS A 67 -1.46 15.70 26.51
CA HIS A 67 -0.36 16.25 27.30
C HIS A 67 -0.48 17.77 27.48
N ALA A 68 -0.76 18.49 26.39
CA ALA A 68 -0.97 19.94 26.42
C ALA A 68 -2.14 20.32 27.34
N ASN A 69 -3.27 19.62 27.22
CA ASN A 69 -4.44 19.86 28.09
C ASN A 69 -4.18 19.53 29.57
N ALA A 70 -3.23 18.63 29.88
CA ALA A 70 -2.91 18.24 31.25
C ALA A 70 -1.92 19.19 31.94
N LYS A 71 -1.14 19.95 31.18
CA LYS A 71 -0.05 20.79 31.72
C LYS A 71 -0.11 22.27 31.33
N ASP A 72 -1.08 22.67 30.49
CA ASP A 72 -1.19 24.00 29.89
C ASP A 72 0.08 24.46 29.15
N GLU A 73 0.92 23.50 28.75
CA GLU A 73 2.23 23.72 28.15
C GLU A 73 2.43 22.76 26.97
N PHE A 74 2.95 23.28 25.85
CA PHE A 74 3.19 22.46 24.66
C PHE A 74 4.51 21.69 24.83
N PRO A 75 4.50 20.34 24.85
CA PRO A 75 5.68 19.57 25.21
C PRO A 75 6.81 19.75 24.19
N ALA A 76 8.05 19.90 24.65
CA ALA A 76 9.23 20.03 23.80
C ALA A 76 9.41 18.79 22.88
N GLU A 77 8.95 17.62 23.34
CA GLU A 77 8.93 16.36 22.60
C GLU A 77 7.97 16.38 21.39
N ALA A 78 7.05 17.35 21.32
CA ALA A 78 6.14 17.52 20.19
C ALA A 78 6.87 17.76 18.87
N LYS A 79 8.08 18.32 18.91
CA LYS A 79 8.94 18.51 17.73
C LYS A 79 9.32 17.19 17.08
N VAL A 80 9.55 16.14 17.89
CA VAL A 80 9.86 14.78 17.40
C VAL A 80 8.64 14.15 16.75
N VAL A 81 7.46 14.31 17.37
CA VAL A 81 6.20 13.83 16.81
C VAL A 81 5.87 14.53 15.48
N LEU A 82 6.03 15.85 15.41
CA LEU A 82 5.85 16.64 14.19
C LEU A 82 6.84 16.23 13.09
N GLY A 83 8.09 15.93 13.45
CA GLY A 83 9.07 15.37 12.52
C GLY A 83 8.64 14.02 11.95
N ARG A 84 8.14 13.11 12.80
CA ARG A 84 7.58 11.82 12.35
C ARG A 84 6.35 11.99 11.47
N VAL A 85 5.48 12.93 11.81
CA VAL A 85 4.30 13.31 11.02
C VAL A 85 4.70 13.76 9.62
N ARG A 86 5.69 14.66 9.52
CA ARG A 86 6.19 15.15 8.24
C ARG A 86 6.78 14.02 7.39
N ALA A 87 7.64 13.19 7.97
CA ALA A 87 8.24 12.05 7.27
C ALA A 87 7.19 11.04 6.77
N ILE A 88 6.12 10.84 7.54
CA ILE A 88 4.99 9.99 7.13
C ILE A 88 4.23 10.61 5.97
N ALA A 89 3.93 11.91 6.02
CA ALA A 89 3.21 12.61 4.95
C ALA A 89 4.01 12.60 3.63
N GLU A 90 5.32 12.81 3.70
CA GLU A 90 6.22 12.72 2.54
C GLU A 90 6.19 11.31 1.93
N ARG A 91 6.28 10.26 2.76
CA ARG A 91 6.22 8.87 2.26
C ARG A 91 4.88 8.53 1.61
N VAL A 92 3.76 8.99 2.17
CA VAL A 92 2.42 8.78 1.58
C VAL A 92 2.31 9.48 0.22
N ASN A 93 2.82 10.71 0.12
CA ASN A 93 2.83 11.44 -1.15
C ASN A 93 3.66 10.71 -2.21
N GLU A 94 4.87 10.24 -1.87
CA GLU A 94 5.71 9.45 -2.78
C GLU A 94 5.01 8.17 -3.26
N THR A 95 4.37 7.43 -2.35
CA THR A 95 3.59 6.23 -2.71
C THR A 95 2.45 6.58 -3.67
N ILE A 96 1.68 7.65 -3.40
CA ILE A 96 0.56 8.06 -4.26
C ILE A 96 1.07 8.54 -5.63
N TYR A 97 2.14 9.35 -5.67
CA TYR A 97 2.74 9.78 -6.93
C TYR A 97 3.24 8.60 -7.77
N GLY A 98 3.83 7.59 -7.13
CA GLY A 98 4.28 6.37 -7.79
C GLY A 98 3.15 5.48 -8.34
N LEU A 99 1.91 5.68 -7.85
CA LEU A 99 0.71 4.99 -8.34
C LEU A 99 0.05 5.74 -9.51
N VAL A 100 0.04 7.08 -9.49
CA VAL A 100 -0.61 7.92 -10.51
C VAL A 100 0.21 8.01 -11.81
N ARG A 101 1.53 7.77 -11.74
CA ARG A 101 2.45 7.90 -12.89
C ARG A 101 2.76 6.60 -13.63
N ARG A 102 2.12 5.48 -13.26
CA ARG A 102 2.13 4.22 -14.02
C ARG A 102 0.93 4.20 -14.95
#